data_AF-G3MJE4-F1
#
_entry.id   AF-G3MJE4-F1
#
_cell.length_a   1.000
_cell.length_b   1.000
_cell.length_c   1.000
_cell.angle_alpha   90.00
_cell.angle_beta   90.00
_cell.angle_gamma   90.00
#
_symmetry.space_group_name_H-M   'P 1'
#
loop_
_entity.id
_entity.type
_entity.pdbx_description
1 polymer ?
#
loop_
_entity_poly.entity_id
_entity_poly.type
_entity_poly.pdbx_seq_one_letter_code
_entity_poly.pdbx_strand_id
1 'polypeptide(L)'
;LQGNPANRLFKRYLLPCLHVAAGLLHDVSAGGAHGYHATKRSAVMAGRRPYRPVIDGVPRCPWANPDIFRKSQSFLAKKGDLVQCTYPKSGSYWLQYITQLILRHGEPIDTFSDFSRNYREVEYADCADWTSPLPLRLFFTHQPLLLETMNQEAKYIYMARNPWDVCVSQYRMTTELSISQFQEGTFEEFFDPFVEGDLGYGDYFQHVASGYALMDQPNVFFLTYEELEKDTRGVVLRLAHFIGECYGLALEGDEKRLQNILEWSKPDHMKKLIVFELGESQSSEWNVVFTRKKVTSNVGVNGDHSKYALVKEARIGSWKNHFTPELLTRLEKKIRELGEAPFMDLWKDIRA
;
A
#
# COMPACT_ATOMS: atom_id res chain seq x y z
N LEU A 1 20.78 -14.76 16.24
CA LEU A 1 20.40 -13.47 15.61
C LEU A 1 21.39 -12.95 14.54
N GLN A 2 22.52 -13.62 14.28
CA GLN A 2 23.35 -13.38 13.09
C GLN A 2 23.18 -14.60 12.17
N GLY A 3 22.48 -14.45 11.05
CA GLY A 3 22.26 -15.56 10.12
C GLY A 3 21.04 -15.47 9.21
N ASN A 4 20.10 -14.54 9.47
CA ASN A 4 18.96 -14.36 8.56
C ASN A 4 19.40 -13.62 7.27
N PRO A 5 19.27 -14.21 6.07
CA PRO A 5 19.59 -13.56 4.79
C PRO A 5 18.86 -12.23 4.59
N ALA A 6 17.66 -12.06 5.18
CA ALA A 6 16.87 -10.82 5.12
C ALA A 6 17.60 -9.61 5.75
N ASN A 7 18.47 -9.83 6.75
CA ASN A 7 19.25 -8.76 7.39
C ASN A 7 20.39 -8.22 6.50
N ARG A 8 20.83 -8.98 5.48
CA ARG A 8 21.83 -8.51 4.50
C ARG A 8 21.21 -7.58 3.45
N LEU A 9 19.96 -7.83 3.06
CA LEU A 9 19.17 -6.94 2.20
C LEU A 9 18.89 -5.59 2.88
N PHE A 10 18.60 -5.63 4.19
CA PHE A 10 18.34 -4.46 5.03
C PHE A 10 19.51 -3.44 5.03
N LYS A 11 20.75 -3.89 5.24
CA LYS A 11 21.92 -2.99 5.32
C LYS A 11 22.39 -2.43 3.96
N ARG A 12 22.13 -3.12 2.86
CA ARG A 12 22.70 -2.75 1.55
C ARG A 12 21.86 -1.71 0.79
N TYR A 13 20.58 -1.55 1.12
CA TYR A 13 19.66 -0.73 0.31
C TYR A 13 18.83 0.32 1.08
N LEU A 14 18.68 0.25 2.41
CA LEU A 14 17.87 1.20 3.20
C LEU A 14 18.68 2.18 4.06
N LEU A 15 19.99 1.96 4.26
CA LEU A 15 20.86 2.91 4.96
C LEU A 15 20.88 4.33 4.35
N PRO A 16 20.74 4.53 3.02
CA PRO A 16 20.68 5.88 2.44
C PRO A 16 19.42 6.66 2.80
N CYS A 17 18.32 5.99 3.18
CA CYS A 17 17.09 6.65 3.59
C CYS A 17 17.12 7.06 5.07
N LEU A 18 17.81 6.29 5.92
CA LEU A 18 17.90 6.55 7.37
C LEU A 18 18.93 7.64 7.73
N HIS A 19 19.97 7.85 6.93
CA HIS A 19 20.98 8.89 7.20
C HIS A 19 20.46 10.34 7.01
N VAL A 20 19.32 10.53 6.34
CA VAL A 20 18.66 11.84 6.27
C VAL A 20 17.98 12.21 7.59
N ALA A 21 17.59 11.23 8.41
CA ALA A 21 16.92 11.47 9.69
C ALA A 21 17.87 11.71 10.88
N ALA A 22 19.11 11.21 10.83
CA ALA A 22 20.07 11.32 11.94
C ALA A 22 21.02 12.53 11.85
N GLY A 23 21.06 13.23 10.72
CA GLY A 23 22.04 14.30 10.45
C GLY A 23 21.64 15.74 10.81
N LEU A 24 20.45 15.96 11.37
CA LEU A 24 19.92 17.32 11.59
C LEU A 24 20.15 17.91 12.99
N LEU A 25 21.09 17.37 13.79
CA LEU A 25 21.36 17.90 15.13
C LEU A 25 22.82 18.24 15.46
N HIS A 26 23.79 18.14 14.55
CA HIS A 26 25.13 18.69 14.83
C HIS A 26 25.82 19.31 13.60
N ASP A 27 26.25 20.55 13.83
CA ASP A 27 27.28 21.35 13.16
C ASP A 27 27.08 21.89 11.73
N VAL A 28 26.86 23.20 11.73
CA VAL A 28 27.32 24.16 10.71
C VAL A 28 28.86 24.14 10.68
N SER A 29 29.40 24.19 9.45
CA SER A 29 30.82 24.40 9.08
C SER A 29 31.70 23.14 8.92
N ALA A 30 31.88 22.74 7.65
CA ALA A 30 33.18 22.54 7.01
C ALA A 30 32.97 21.88 5.64
N GLY A 31 33.57 22.44 4.59
CA GLY A 31 33.48 21.92 3.23
C GLY A 31 34.15 20.56 3.09
N GLY A 32 33.49 19.67 2.34
CA GLY A 32 34.02 18.38 1.96
C GLY A 32 33.13 17.74 0.90
N ALA A 33 33.48 17.93 -0.37
CA ALA A 33 32.83 17.26 -1.48
C ALA A 33 33.07 15.74 -1.35
N HIS A 34 32.01 14.97 -1.09
CA HIS A 34 32.01 13.52 -1.23
C HIS A 34 30.96 13.16 -2.27
N GLY A 35 31.46 12.79 -3.45
CA GLY A 35 30.67 12.43 -4.61
C GLY A 35 29.80 11.21 -4.34
N TYR A 36 28.50 11.37 -4.58
CA TYR A 36 27.60 10.25 -4.81
C TYR A 36 28.14 9.45 -6.01
N HIS A 37 28.53 8.20 -5.80
CA HIS A 37 28.74 7.27 -6.89
C HIS A 37 27.39 7.03 -7.58
N ALA A 38 27.17 7.76 -8.67
CA ALA A 38 26.13 7.47 -9.63
C ALA A 38 26.33 6.04 -10.14
N THR A 39 25.46 5.12 -9.70
CA THR A 39 25.25 3.87 -10.41
C THR A 39 24.91 4.25 -11.86
N LYS A 40 25.70 3.75 -12.80
CA LYS A 40 25.50 3.97 -14.25
C LYS A 40 24.05 3.66 -14.58
N ARG A 41 23.23 4.70 -14.79
CA ARG A 41 21.92 4.58 -15.42
C ARG A 41 22.17 3.97 -16.79
N SER A 42 21.73 2.74 -16.97
CA SER A 42 21.50 2.18 -18.30
C SER A 42 20.68 3.22 -19.07
N ALA A 43 21.18 3.65 -20.23
CA ALA A 43 20.45 4.55 -21.11
C ALA A 43 19.25 3.80 -21.70
N VAL A 44 18.18 3.69 -20.93
CA VAL A 44 16.87 3.25 -21.39
C VAL A 44 16.26 4.42 -22.15
N MET A 45 15.73 4.15 -23.35
CA MET A 45 15.07 5.15 -24.20
C MET A 45 14.08 5.96 -23.36
N ALA A 46 14.15 7.29 -23.45
CA ALA A 46 13.35 8.20 -22.62
C ALA A 46 11.86 8.15 -23.02
N GLY A 47 11.18 7.07 -22.63
CA GLY A 47 9.72 6.92 -22.71
C GLY A 47 9.03 7.86 -21.72
N ARG A 48 7.73 8.11 -21.94
CA ARG A 48 6.93 8.91 -21.01
C ARG A 48 6.99 8.28 -19.61
N ARG A 49 6.99 9.10 -18.55
CA ARG A 49 6.94 8.62 -17.17
C ARG A 49 5.79 9.29 -16.40
N PRO A 50 5.14 8.61 -15.45
CA PRO A 50 4.15 9.24 -14.60
C PRO A 50 4.73 10.41 -13.79
N TYR A 51 3.96 11.49 -13.69
CA TYR A 51 4.28 12.65 -12.88
C TYR A 51 4.42 12.28 -11.41
N ARG A 52 5.47 12.79 -10.76
CA ARG A 52 5.76 12.60 -9.34
C ARG A 52 6.33 13.87 -8.75
N PRO A 53 5.73 14.44 -7.70
CA PRO A 53 6.33 15.58 -7.02
C PRO A 53 7.65 15.17 -6.36
N VAL A 54 8.59 16.10 -6.30
CA VAL A 54 9.82 15.95 -5.51
C VAL A 54 9.62 16.65 -4.18
N ILE A 55 9.74 15.92 -3.08
CA ILE A 55 9.67 16.44 -1.71
C ILE A 55 11.02 16.15 -1.07
N ASP A 56 11.71 17.19 -0.62
CA ASP A 56 13.02 17.11 0.03
C ASP A 56 14.06 16.33 -0.81
N GLY A 57 14.05 16.58 -2.13
CA GLY A 57 14.98 15.97 -3.09
C GLY A 57 14.62 14.55 -3.55
N VAL A 58 13.54 13.96 -3.02
CA VAL A 58 13.13 12.59 -3.36
C VAL A 58 11.77 12.57 -4.05
N PRO A 59 11.61 11.84 -5.17
CA PRO A 59 10.30 11.64 -5.78
C PRO A 59 9.32 10.95 -4.83
N ARG A 60 8.11 11.49 -4.72
CA ARG A 60 6.99 10.96 -3.92
C ARG A 60 5.78 10.68 -4.79
N CYS A 61 4.82 9.96 -4.23
CA CYS A 61 3.60 9.63 -4.93
C CYS A 61 2.85 10.93 -5.35
N PRO A 62 2.05 10.89 -6.43
CA PRO A 62 1.36 12.09 -6.93
C PRO A 62 0.43 12.76 -5.89
N TRP A 63 -0.01 11.98 -4.89
CA TRP A 63 -0.92 12.34 -3.80
C TRP A 63 -0.22 12.97 -2.59
N ALA A 64 1.11 12.94 -2.53
CA ALA A 64 1.82 13.39 -1.35
C ALA A 64 1.65 14.90 -1.14
N ASN A 65 1.10 15.27 0.03
CA ASN A 65 1.19 16.63 0.53
C ASN A 65 2.52 16.77 1.29
N PRO A 66 3.39 17.75 0.97
CA PRO A 66 4.70 17.88 1.62
C PRO A 66 4.65 18.02 3.14
N ASP A 67 3.67 18.75 3.67
CA ASP A 67 3.59 19.02 5.11
C ASP A 67 3.10 17.80 5.87
N ILE A 68 2.09 17.09 5.33
CA ILE A 68 1.61 15.82 5.89
C ILE A 68 2.70 14.75 5.79
N PHE A 69 3.37 14.64 4.64
CA PHE A 69 4.44 13.67 4.44
C PHE A 69 5.59 13.86 5.44
N ARG A 70 6.00 15.10 5.73
CA ARG A 70 7.04 15.35 6.73
C ARG A 70 6.59 14.98 8.14
N LYS A 71 5.34 15.30 8.50
CA LYS A 71 4.75 14.87 9.78
C LYS A 71 4.69 13.35 9.89
N SER A 72 4.32 12.66 8.82
CA SER A 72 4.17 11.20 8.80
C SER A 72 5.46 10.45 9.12
N GLN A 73 6.64 11.04 8.86
CA GLN A 73 7.93 10.46 9.23
C GLN A 73 8.13 10.31 10.74
N SER A 74 7.37 11.06 11.55
CA SER A 74 7.41 10.99 13.01
C SER A 74 6.29 10.14 13.61
N PHE A 75 5.45 9.53 12.76
CA PHE A 75 4.36 8.68 13.22
C PHE A 75 4.92 7.44 13.94
N LEU A 76 4.42 7.22 15.15
CA LEU A 76 4.65 5.99 15.91
C LEU A 76 3.31 5.47 16.40
N ALA A 77 3.04 4.19 16.09
CA ALA A 77 1.89 3.50 16.64
C ALA A 77 1.99 3.45 18.18
N LYS A 78 0.85 3.54 18.85
CA LYS A 78 0.75 3.37 20.31
C LYS A 78 0.24 1.97 20.64
N LYS A 79 0.34 1.60 21.91
CA LYS A 79 -0.26 0.38 22.45
C LYS A 79 -1.71 0.22 22.02
N GLY A 80 -2.06 -0.96 21.49
CA GLY A 80 -3.42 -1.29 21.08
C GLY A 80 -3.84 -0.73 19.71
N ASP A 81 -2.99 0.03 19.03
CA ASP A 81 -3.25 0.41 17.64
C ASP A 81 -3.19 -0.80 16.72
N LEU A 82 -3.99 -0.75 15.66
CA LEU A 82 -3.94 -1.69 14.56
C LEU A 82 -3.51 -0.95 13.29
N VAL A 83 -2.36 -1.33 12.74
CA VAL A 83 -1.75 -0.68 11.58
C VAL A 83 -1.75 -1.61 10.39
N GLN A 84 -2.52 -1.27 9.37
CA GLN A 84 -2.49 -1.95 8.08
C GLN A 84 -1.34 -1.41 7.23
N CYS A 85 -0.52 -2.29 6.66
CA CYS A 85 0.61 -1.96 5.80
C CYS A 85 0.48 -2.69 4.47
N THR A 86 0.45 -1.97 3.35
CA THR A 86 0.42 -2.60 2.02
C THR A 86 1.15 -1.74 0.99
N TYR A 87 1.80 -2.36 0.00
CA TYR A 87 2.17 -1.60 -1.20
C TYR A 87 0.87 -1.21 -1.95
N PRO A 88 0.77 -0.02 -2.58
CA PRO A 88 -0.40 0.37 -3.34
C PRO A 88 -0.90 -0.73 -4.29
N LYS A 89 -2.23 -0.87 -4.38
CA LYS A 89 -2.92 -1.87 -5.22
C LYS A 89 -2.80 -3.33 -4.78
N SER A 90 -2.28 -3.58 -3.59
CA SER A 90 -2.18 -4.94 -3.03
C SER A 90 -3.43 -5.40 -2.27
N GLY A 91 -4.53 -4.65 -2.30
CA GLY A 91 -5.79 -5.01 -1.62
C GLY A 91 -6.15 -4.18 -0.40
N SER A 92 -5.52 -3.01 -0.22
CA SER A 92 -5.66 -2.15 0.97
C SER A 92 -7.10 -1.91 1.41
N TYR A 93 -7.97 -1.47 0.50
CA TYR A 93 -9.35 -1.14 0.84
C TYR A 93 -10.17 -2.37 1.19
N TRP A 94 -9.89 -3.52 0.57
CA TRP A 94 -10.59 -4.78 0.86
C TRP A 94 -10.30 -5.24 2.29
N LEU A 95 -9.02 -5.29 2.64
CA LEU A 95 -8.59 -5.63 4.00
C LEU A 95 -9.09 -4.62 5.03
N GLN A 96 -9.03 -3.32 4.71
CA GLN A 96 -9.50 -2.27 5.60
C GLN A 96 -11.00 -2.42 5.86
N TYR A 97 -11.79 -2.74 4.82
CA TYR A 97 -13.24 -2.93 4.96
C TYR A 97 -13.57 -4.17 5.79
N ILE A 98 -12.90 -5.29 5.54
CA ILE A 98 -13.04 -6.50 6.37
C ILE A 98 -12.70 -6.21 7.83
N THR A 99 -11.59 -5.51 8.09
CA THR A 99 -11.15 -5.13 9.43
C THR A 99 -12.22 -4.30 10.14
N GLN A 100 -12.80 -3.31 9.45
CA GLN A 100 -13.87 -2.48 10.01
C GLN A 100 -15.15 -3.30 10.25
N LEU A 101 -15.52 -4.22 9.36
CA LEU A 101 -16.67 -5.10 9.54
C LEU A 101 -16.50 -6.03 10.76
N ILE A 102 -15.31 -6.55 11.01
CA ILE A 102 -14.99 -7.32 12.22
C ILE A 102 -15.22 -6.46 13.47
N LEU A 103 -14.68 -5.24 13.49
CA LEU A 103 -14.81 -4.30 14.62
C LEU A 103 -16.24 -3.78 14.80
N ARG A 104 -17.06 -3.82 13.76
CA ARG A 104 -18.49 -3.47 13.75
C ARG A 104 -19.40 -4.69 13.91
N HIS A 105 -18.85 -5.85 14.26
CA HIS A 105 -19.65 -7.06 14.51
C HIS A 105 -20.54 -7.45 13.32
N GLY A 106 -20.02 -7.31 12.09
CA GLY A 106 -20.71 -7.65 10.85
C GLY A 106 -21.70 -6.59 10.33
N GLU A 107 -21.86 -5.46 11.02
CA GLU A 107 -22.71 -4.37 10.57
C GLU A 107 -22.06 -3.60 9.42
N PRO A 108 -22.78 -3.39 8.30
CA PRO A 108 -22.22 -2.73 7.12
C PRO A 108 -21.87 -1.26 7.39
N ILE A 109 -21.14 -0.72 6.41
CA ILE A 109 -20.90 0.71 6.28
C ILE A 109 -21.43 1.11 4.92
N ASP A 110 -22.33 2.08 4.90
CA ASP A 110 -23.15 2.40 3.74
C ASP A 110 -22.54 3.49 2.85
N THR A 111 -21.64 4.31 3.40
CA THR A 111 -21.04 5.44 2.68
C THR A 111 -19.51 5.40 2.73
N PHE A 112 -18.88 5.92 1.67
CA PHE A 112 -17.43 6.11 1.64
C PHE A 112 -16.95 7.07 2.74
N SER A 113 -17.77 8.07 3.10
CA SER A 113 -17.45 9.03 4.16
C SER A 113 -17.39 8.34 5.53
N ASP A 114 -18.35 7.47 5.85
CA ASP A 114 -18.29 6.70 7.10
C ASP A 114 -17.10 5.74 7.11
N PHE A 115 -16.84 5.09 5.97
CA PHE A 115 -15.70 4.18 5.82
C PHE A 115 -14.35 4.89 6.02
N SER A 116 -14.17 6.08 5.44
CA SER A 116 -12.93 6.87 5.53
C SER A 116 -12.72 7.51 6.90
N ARG A 117 -13.79 7.84 7.63
CA ARG A 117 -13.69 8.37 9.01
C ARG A 117 -13.21 7.33 10.03
N ASN A 118 -13.29 6.04 9.72
CA ASN A 118 -12.95 4.94 10.63
C ASN A 118 -11.44 4.63 10.71
N TYR A 119 -10.60 5.28 9.90
CA TYR A 119 -9.16 5.07 9.90
C TYR A 119 -8.38 6.34 9.53
N ARG A 120 -7.06 6.31 9.69
CA ARG A 120 -6.16 7.37 9.21
C ARG A 120 -5.05 6.81 8.34
N GLU A 121 -4.88 7.40 7.17
CA GLU A 121 -3.75 7.11 6.29
C GLU A 121 -2.56 7.96 6.73
N VAL A 122 -1.51 7.30 7.21
CA VAL A 122 -0.37 7.95 7.87
C VAL A 122 0.27 9.00 6.95
N GLU A 123 0.34 8.73 5.65
CA GLU A 123 0.93 9.63 4.66
C GLU A 123 -0.02 10.72 4.11
N TYR A 124 -1.31 10.64 4.39
CA TYR A 124 -2.32 11.52 3.76
C TYR A 124 -3.23 12.23 4.76
N ALA A 125 -3.12 11.95 6.06
CA ALA A 125 -3.89 12.61 7.10
C ALA A 125 -3.01 13.00 8.29
N ASP A 126 -3.41 14.06 9.00
CA ASP A 126 -2.86 14.32 10.31
C ASP A 126 -3.36 13.26 11.30
N CYS A 127 -2.43 12.47 11.81
CA CYS A 127 -2.71 11.39 12.75
C CYS A 127 -2.59 11.84 14.21
N ALA A 128 -2.07 13.05 14.45
CA ALA A 128 -1.98 13.60 15.79
C ALA A 128 -3.38 13.79 16.39
N ASP A 129 -3.55 13.37 17.64
CA ASP A 129 -4.78 13.53 18.42
C ASP A 129 -6.07 12.98 17.78
N TRP A 130 -5.95 12.11 16.77
CA TRP A 130 -7.12 11.48 16.16
C TRP A 130 -7.76 10.46 17.11
N THR A 131 -9.07 10.61 17.30
CA THR A 131 -9.92 9.68 18.05
C THR A 131 -10.69 8.82 17.05
N SER A 132 -10.55 7.50 17.20
CA SER A 132 -11.26 6.55 16.35
C SER A 132 -12.74 6.45 16.72
N PRO A 133 -13.66 6.40 15.76
CA PRO A 133 -15.06 6.05 16.00
C PRO A 133 -15.27 4.54 16.22
N LEU A 134 -14.23 3.73 16.03
CA LEU A 134 -14.24 2.29 16.29
C LEU A 134 -13.58 1.97 17.65
N PRO A 135 -13.81 0.76 18.20
CA PRO A 135 -13.21 0.34 19.48
C PRO A 135 -11.67 0.37 19.50
N LEU A 136 -11.03 0.30 18.32
CA LEU A 136 -9.59 0.38 18.14
C LEU A 136 -9.24 1.55 17.20
N ARG A 137 -8.05 2.13 17.39
CA ARG A 137 -7.49 3.07 16.42
C ARG A 137 -6.90 2.31 15.24
N LEU A 138 -7.47 2.57 14.07
CA LEU A 138 -7.02 2.00 12.81
C LEU A 138 -6.14 2.99 12.05
N PHE A 139 -4.94 2.56 11.75
CA PHE A 139 -4.04 3.28 10.86
C PHE A 139 -3.79 2.45 9.61
N PHE A 140 -3.54 3.14 8.51
CA PHE A 140 -3.20 2.54 7.24
C PHE A 140 -1.96 3.24 6.67
N THR A 141 -1.02 2.48 6.11
CA THR A 141 0.17 3.04 5.50
C THR A 141 0.63 2.26 4.26
N HIS A 142 1.24 3.00 3.34
CA HIS A 142 1.97 2.49 2.19
C HIS A 142 3.49 2.52 2.40
N GLN A 143 3.97 2.81 3.62
CA GLN A 143 5.37 2.70 3.96
C GLN A 143 5.76 1.22 4.19
N PRO A 144 7.01 0.84 3.86
CA PRO A 144 7.55 -0.45 4.23
C PRO A 144 7.45 -0.68 5.74
N LEU A 145 7.09 -1.90 6.14
CA LEU A 145 7.11 -2.32 7.54
C LEU A 145 8.56 -2.59 7.96
N LEU A 146 9.05 -1.88 8.97
CA LEU A 146 10.42 -1.95 9.47
C LEU A 146 10.42 -2.17 10.98
N LEU A 147 11.28 -3.06 11.47
CA LEU A 147 11.34 -3.40 12.90
C LEU A 147 11.68 -2.18 13.76
N GLU A 148 12.50 -1.27 13.23
CA GLU A 148 13.00 -0.06 13.91
C GLU A 148 11.90 0.96 14.23
N THR A 149 10.82 0.97 13.44
CA THR A 149 9.71 1.92 13.60
C THR A 149 8.45 1.26 14.17
N MET A 150 8.48 -0.06 14.39
CA MET A 150 7.38 -0.79 14.98
C MET A 150 7.31 -0.62 16.50
N ASN A 151 6.09 -0.41 17.00
CA ASN A 151 5.78 -0.55 18.41
C ASN A 151 5.37 -1.99 18.69
N GLN A 152 6.08 -2.68 19.60
CA GLN A 152 5.83 -4.07 19.95
C GLN A 152 4.47 -4.28 20.66
N GLU A 153 3.86 -3.22 21.19
CA GLU A 153 2.52 -3.25 21.80
C GLU A 153 1.39 -2.86 20.82
N ALA A 154 1.72 -2.53 19.57
CA ALA A 154 0.77 -2.37 18.48
C ALA A 154 0.69 -3.65 17.64
N LYS A 155 -0.40 -3.82 16.90
CA LYS A 155 -0.59 -4.93 15.96
C LYS A 155 -0.48 -4.42 14.52
N TYR A 156 0.12 -5.21 13.66
CA TYR A 156 0.36 -4.88 12.26
C TYR A 156 -0.30 -5.93 11.37
N ILE A 157 -1.01 -5.48 10.34
CA ILE A 157 -1.57 -6.36 9.31
C ILE A 157 -0.86 -6.04 8.01
N TYR A 158 -0.09 -6.98 7.48
CA TYR A 158 0.66 -6.78 6.24
C TYR A 158 0.06 -7.63 5.12
N MET A 159 -0.43 -7.01 4.05
CA MET A 159 -0.92 -7.71 2.86
C MET A 159 -0.01 -7.52 1.65
N ALA A 160 0.50 -8.63 1.13
CA ALA A 160 1.19 -8.69 -0.15
C ALA A 160 0.23 -9.10 -1.28
N ARG A 161 0.59 -8.82 -2.53
CA ARG A 161 -0.10 -9.30 -3.73
C ARG A 161 0.92 -9.54 -4.82
N ASN A 162 0.71 -10.51 -5.71
CA ASN A 162 1.66 -10.85 -6.75
C ASN A 162 2.09 -9.62 -7.60
N PRO A 163 3.38 -9.51 -7.97
CA PRO A 163 3.92 -8.32 -8.64
C PRO A 163 3.26 -8.00 -9.97
N TRP A 164 2.81 -9.02 -10.70
CA TRP A 164 2.24 -8.86 -12.03
C TRP A 164 0.88 -8.16 -11.98
N ASP A 165 -0.04 -8.63 -11.14
CA ASP A 165 -1.34 -7.96 -10.97
C ASP A 165 -1.19 -6.59 -10.28
N VAL A 166 -0.22 -6.41 -9.38
CA VAL A 166 0.08 -5.10 -8.79
C VAL A 166 0.53 -4.11 -9.87
N CYS A 167 1.45 -4.51 -10.74
CA CYS A 167 1.94 -3.68 -11.85
C CYS A 167 0.78 -3.23 -12.76
N VAL A 168 -0.09 -4.16 -13.16
CA VAL A 168 -1.25 -3.84 -14.02
C VAL A 168 -2.28 -2.98 -13.30
N SER A 169 -2.57 -3.27 -12.04
CA SER A 169 -3.52 -2.47 -11.26
C SER A 169 -3.02 -1.05 -11.02
N GLN A 170 -1.71 -0.88 -10.83
CA GLN A 170 -1.09 0.43 -10.68
C GLN A 170 -1.03 1.18 -12.02
N TYR A 171 -0.71 0.50 -13.12
CA TYR A 171 -0.78 1.06 -14.47
C TYR A 171 -2.16 1.64 -14.76
N ARG A 172 -3.22 0.86 -14.55
CA ARG A 172 -4.61 1.30 -14.75
C ARG A 172 -4.94 2.54 -13.92
N MET A 173 -4.62 2.54 -12.63
CA MET A 173 -4.85 3.72 -11.79
C MET A 173 -4.06 4.95 -12.28
N THR A 174 -2.85 4.72 -12.77
CA THR A 174 -1.95 5.77 -13.25
C THR A 174 -2.45 6.41 -14.55
N THR A 175 -3.00 5.62 -15.48
CA THR A 175 -3.58 6.12 -16.72
C THR A 175 -5.01 6.64 -16.53
N GLU A 176 -5.75 6.13 -15.55
CA GLU A 176 -7.15 6.51 -15.34
C GLU A 176 -7.34 7.80 -14.54
N LEU A 177 -6.32 8.27 -13.82
CA LEU A 177 -6.37 9.46 -12.96
C LEU A 177 -5.42 10.55 -13.44
N SER A 178 -5.95 11.76 -13.63
CA SER A 178 -5.20 12.87 -14.20
C SER A 178 -4.06 13.39 -13.33
N ILE A 179 -4.05 13.04 -12.04
CA ILE A 179 -2.98 13.42 -11.11
C ILE A 179 -1.61 12.89 -11.53
N SER A 180 -1.58 11.76 -12.25
CA SER A 180 -0.34 11.10 -12.69
C SER A 180 0.18 11.64 -14.03
N GLN A 181 -0.59 12.48 -14.74
CA GLN A 181 -0.23 13.05 -16.05
C GLN A 181 0.28 11.99 -17.05
N PHE A 182 -0.37 10.83 -17.09
CA PHE A 182 0.07 9.65 -17.83
C PHE A 182 -1.07 8.97 -18.61
N GLN A 183 -2.18 9.67 -18.88
CA GLN A 183 -3.41 9.06 -19.43
C GLN A 183 -3.21 8.41 -20.80
N GLU A 184 -2.30 8.94 -21.61
CA GLU A 184 -1.97 8.43 -22.95
C GLU A 184 -0.76 7.48 -22.95
N GLY A 185 -0.24 7.12 -21.78
CA GLY A 185 0.96 6.28 -21.65
C GLY A 185 0.66 4.80 -21.83
N THR A 186 1.58 4.06 -22.44
CA THR A 186 1.40 2.61 -22.65
C THR A 186 1.83 1.78 -21.43
N PHE A 187 1.50 0.49 -21.44
CA PHE A 187 1.93 -0.43 -20.39
C PHE A 187 3.45 -0.60 -20.36
N GLU A 188 4.09 -0.65 -21.53
CA GLU A 188 5.54 -0.74 -21.70
C GLU A 188 6.25 0.50 -21.13
N GLU A 189 5.71 1.69 -21.39
CA GLU A 189 6.23 2.95 -20.82
C GLU A 189 6.08 2.99 -19.29
N PHE A 190 4.99 2.43 -18.74
CA PHE A 190 4.77 2.35 -17.30
C PHE A 190 5.63 1.30 -16.59
N PHE A 191 5.91 0.19 -17.27
CA PHE A 191 6.60 -0.96 -16.69
C PHE A 191 7.98 -0.59 -16.14
N ASP A 192 8.73 0.28 -16.85
CA ASP A 192 10.07 0.68 -16.46
C ASP A 192 10.09 1.46 -15.12
N PRO A 193 9.31 2.54 -14.95
CA PRO A 193 9.10 3.18 -13.64
C PRO A 193 8.69 2.22 -12.52
N PHE A 194 7.85 1.22 -12.80
CA PHE A 194 7.44 0.23 -11.77
C PHE A 194 8.62 -0.63 -11.31
N VAL A 195 9.37 -1.21 -12.24
CA VAL A 195 10.53 -2.08 -11.95
C VAL A 195 11.67 -1.33 -11.29
N GLU A 196 11.83 -0.04 -11.61
CA GLU A 196 12.84 0.84 -11.01
C GLU A 196 12.44 1.37 -9.63
N GLY A 197 11.19 1.15 -9.16
CA GLY A 197 10.68 1.76 -7.93
C GLY A 197 10.45 3.28 -8.06
N ASP A 198 10.40 3.78 -9.29
CA ASP A 198 10.38 5.18 -9.66
C ASP A 198 8.94 5.67 -9.87
N LEU A 199 8.00 5.20 -9.04
CA LEU A 199 6.59 5.62 -9.02
C LEU A 199 6.26 6.56 -7.84
N GLY A 200 7.24 6.82 -6.97
CA GLY A 200 7.07 7.66 -5.78
C GLY A 200 6.49 6.93 -4.57
N TYR A 201 6.24 5.62 -4.69
CA TYR A 201 5.80 4.74 -3.60
C TYR A 201 6.93 3.83 -3.07
N GLY A 202 8.15 3.97 -3.60
CA GLY A 202 9.28 3.07 -3.34
C GLY A 202 9.30 1.85 -4.26
N ASP A 203 10.30 1.00 -4.07
CA ASP A 203 10.45 -0.26 -4.79
C ASP A 203 9.50 -1.33 -4.21
N TYR A 204 8.63 -1.87 -5.06
CA TYR A 204 7.64 -2.88 -4.67
C TYR A 204 8.28 -4.11 -4.02
N PHE A 205 9.40 -4.59 -4.57
CA PHE A 205 10.02 -5.83 -4.08
C PHE A 205 10.67 -5.62 -2.72
N GLN A 206 11.30 -4.45 -2.51
CA GLN A 206 11.81 -4.06 -1.18
C GLN A 206 10.69 -3.94 -0.16
N HIS A 207 9.54 -3.38 -0.57
CA HIS A 207 8.37 -3.27 0.31
C HIS A 207 7.84 -4.65 0.72
N VAL A 208 7.68 -5.59 -0.22
CA VAL A 208 7.26 -6.97 0.10
C VAL A 208 8.29 -7.68 0.97
N ALA A 209 9.58 -7.55 0.65
CA ALA A 209 10.65 -8.16 1.43
C ALA A 209 10.63 -7.68 2.89
N SER A 210 10.30 -6.41 3.14
CA SER A 210 10.25 -5.86 4.51
C SER A 210 9.13 -6.49 5.35
N GLY A 211 7.93 -6.62 4.78
CA GLY A 211 6.82 -7.31 5.44
C GLY A 211 7.08 -8.80 5.63
N TYR A 212 7.61 -9.46 4.59
CA TYR A 212 7.94 -10.89 4.63
C TYR A 212 8.99 -11.21 5.69
N ALA A 213 10.02 -10.36 5.85
CA ALA A 213 11.04 -10.54 6.88
C ALA A 213 10.50 -10.52 8.32
N LEU A 214 9.28 -10.01 8.50
CA LEU A 214 8.62 -9.83 9.80
C LEU A 214 7.38 -10.72 9.95
N MET A 215 7.12 -11.64 9.01
CA MET A 215 5.90 -12.44 9.00
C MET A 215 5.76 -13.37 10.21
N ASP A 216 6.88 -13.75 10.84
CA ASP A 216 6.90 -14.61 12.04
C ASP A 216 6.82 -13.80 13.35
N GLN A 217 6.72 -12.47 13.29
CA GLN A 217 6.56 -11.65 14.50
C GLN A 217 5.16 -11.85 15.09
N PRO A 218 5.03 -12.01 16.42
CA PRO A 218 3.74 -12.33 17.04
C PRO A 218 2.69 -11.22 16.92
N ASN A 219 3.12 -9.97 16.69
CA ASN A 219 2.26 -8.83 16.48
C ASN A 219 2.12 -8.45 14.99
N VAL A 220 2.46 -9.35 14.06
CA VAL A 220 2.29 -9.18 12.62
C VAL A 220 1.36 -10.27 12.08
N PHE A 221 0.27 -9.87 11.44
CA PHE A 221 -0.57 -10.75 10.63
C PHE A 221 -0.21 -10.56 9.17
N PHE A 222 0.60 -11.48 8.65
CA PHE A 222 0.96 -11.50 7.24
C PHE A 222 -0.04 -12.33 6.44
N LEU A 223 -0.51 -11.79 5.32
CA LEU A 223 -1.32 -12.53 4.34
C LEU A 223 -1.03 -12.07 2.92
N THR A 224 -1.53 -12.83 1.95
CA THR A 224 -1.57 -12.38 0.55
C THR A 224 -2.99 -12.09 0.10
N TYR A 225 -3.13 -11.20 -0.89
CA TYR A 225 -4.40 -10.96 -1.58
C TYR A 225 -4.99 -12.26 -2.13
N GLU A 226 -4.12 -13.15 -2.62
CA GLU A 226 -4.53 -14.42 -3.21
C GLU A 226 -5.00 -15.43 -2.18
N GLU A 227 -4.42 -15.41 -0.98
CA GLU A 227 -4.94 -16.17 0.15
C GLU A 227 -6.32 -15.66 0.58
N LEU A 228 -6.49 -14.33 0.68
CA LEU A 228 -7.78 -13.73 1.03
C LEU A 228 -8.87 -14.03 0.00
N GLU A 229 -8.52 -14.07 -1.28
CA GLU A 229 -9.47 -14.43 -2.36
C GLU A 229 -9.82 -15.92 -2.35
N LYS A 230 -8.82 -16.78 -2.15
CA LYS A 230 -9.00 -18.23 -2.14
C LYS A 230 -9.82 -18.73 -0.95
N ASP A 231 -9.59 -18.17 0.24
CA ASP A 231 -10.28 -18.55 1.48
C ASP A 231 -10.59 -17.31 2.33
N THR A 232 -11.52 -16.49 1.85
CA THR A 232 -11.96 -15.29 2.58
C THR A 232 -12.45 -15.62 3.99
N ARG A 233 -13.18 -16.74 4.14
CA ARG A 233 -13.73 -17.16 5.44
C ARG A 233 -12.63 -17.47 6.45
N GLY A 234 -11.69 -18.34 6.10
CA GLY A 234 -10.60 -18.71 6.99
C GLY A 234 -9.75 -17.50 7.36
N VAL A 235 -9.46 -16.63 6.39
CA VAL A 235 -8.68 -15.41 6.64
C VAL A 235 -9.41 -14.44 7.57
N VAL A 236 -10.72 -14.23 7.39
CA VAL A 236 -11.54 -13.37 8.27
C VAL A 236 -11.51 -13.88 9.72
N LEU A 237 -11.66 -15.18 9.93
CA LEU A 237 -11.62 -15.80 11.27
C LEU A 237 -10.25 -15.62 11.93
N ARG A 238 -9.16 -15.97 11.22
CA ARG A 238 -7.80 -15.80 11.76
C ARG A 238 -7.48 -14.33 12.04
N LEU A 239 -7.92 -13.42 11.17
CA LEU A 239 -7.74 -11.99 11.36
C LEU A 239 -8.51 -11.49 12.59
N ALA A 240 -9.73 -11.98 12.81
CA ALA A 240 -10.51 -11.61 13.99
C ALA A 240 -9.82 -12.04 15.29
N HIS A 241 -9.31 -13.28 15.38
CA HIS A 241 -8.50 -13.72 16.53
C HIS A 241 -7.23 -12.89 16.69
N PHE A 242 -6.53 -12.59 15.59
CA PHE A 242 -5.36 -11.74 15.63
C PHE A 242 -5.67 -10.35 16.16
N ILE A 243 -6.78 -9.72 15.74
CA ILE A 243 -7.24 -8.42 16.27
C ILE A 243 -7.55 -8.54 17.76
N GLY A 244 -8.26 -9.59 18.17
CA GLY A 244 -8.46 -9.95 19.57
C GLY A 244 -9.36 -11.16 19.73
N GLU A 245 -9.08 -11.97 20.76
CA GLU A 245 -9.78 -13.24 20.99
C GLU A 245 -11.30 -13.08 21.09
N CYS A 246 -11.77 -11.98 21.67
CA CYS A 246 -13.21 -11.68 21.74
C CYS A 246 -13.86 -11.52 20.37
N TYR A 247 -13.16 -11.01 19.35
CA TYR A 247 -13.68 -10.91 17.99
C TYR A 247 -13.73 -12.26 17.30
N GLY A 248 -12.68 -13.07 17.47
CA GLY A 248 -12.61 -14.43 16.92
C GLY A 248 -13.77 -15.30 17.43
N LEU A 249 -13.87 -15.45 18.75
CA LEU A 249 -14.94 -16.23 19.39
C LEU A 249 -16.34 -15.72 19.03
N ALA A 250 -16.49 -14.40 18.88
CA ALA A 250 -17.77 -13.79 18.52
C ALA A 250 -18.17 -14.02 17.05
N LEU A 251 -17.23 -14.36 16.16
CA LEU A 251 -17.54 -14.80 14.79
C LEU A 251 -17.79 -16.30 14.71
N GLU A 252 -17.04 -17.10 15.46
CA GLU A 252 -17.25 -18.55 15.53
C GLU A 252 -18.60 -18.92 16.15
N GLY A 253 -19.05 -18.14 17.15
CA GLY A 253 -20.33 -18.33 17.83
C GLY A 253 -21.55 -17.76 17.09
N ASP A 254 -21.36 -17.02 15.99
CA ASP A 254 -22.44 -16.36 15.24
C ASP A 254 -22.19 -16.44 13.73
N GLU A 255 -22.66 -17.54 13.13
CA GLU A 255 -22.51 -17.78 11.69
C GLU A 255 -23.15 -16.69 10.83
N LYS A 256 -24.25 -16.08 11.31
CA LYS A 256 -24.92 -15.00 10.58
C LYS A 256 -24.02 -13.77 10.51
N ARG A 257 -23.36 -13.43 11.62
CA ARG A 257 -22.40 -12.32 11.66
C ARG A 257 -21.25 -12.55 10.70
N LEU A 258 -20.66 -13.74 10.70
CA LEU A 258 -19.60 -14.08 9.77
C LEU A 258 -20.08 -14.01 8.31
N GLN A 259 -21.26 -14.56 8.02
CA GLN A 259 -21.86 -14.49 6.69
C GLN A 259 -22.10 -13.06 6.21
N ASN A 260 -22.50 -12.14 7.10
CA ASN A 260 -22.63 -10.72 6.76
C ASN A 260 -21.28 -10.12 6.36
N ILE A 261 -20.20 -10.41 7.09
CA ILE A 261 -18.85 -9.93 6.75
C ILE A 261 -18.46 -10.43 5.35
N LEU A 262 -18.70 -11.71 5.06
CA LEU A 262 -18.41 -12.31 3.77
C LEU A 262 -19.24 -11.70 2.65
N GLU A 263 -20.51 -11.39 2.88
CA GLU A 263 -21.39 -10.78 1.88
C GLU A 263 -20.96 -9.34 1.57
N TRP A 264 -20.78 -8.51 2.59
CA TRP A 264 -20.45 -7.09 2.40
C TRP A 264 -19.05 -6.91 1.84
N SER A 265 -18.10 -7.78 2.16
CA SER A 265 -16.72 -7.69 1.63
C SER A 265 -16.57 -8.15 0.18
N LYS A 266 -17.65 -8.55 -0.50
CA LYS A 266 -17.58 -8.91 -1.94
C LYS A 266 -17.21 -7.72 -2.81
N PRO A 267 -16.45 -7.94 -3.90
CA PRO A 267 -16.04 -6.89 -4.82
C PRO A 267 -17.18 -6.01 -5.36
N ASP A 268 -18.33 -6.60 -5.68
CA ASP A 268 -19.48 -5.87 -6.25
C ASP A 268 -20.09 -4.86 -5.28
N HIS A 269 -20.13 -5.19 -3.99
CA HIS A 269 -20.56 -4.26 -2.96
C HIS A 269 -19.50 -3.15 -2.78
N MET A 270 -18.25 -3.56 -2.60
CA MET A 270 -17.14 -2.63 -2.39
C MET A 270 -16.93 -1.66 -3.56
N LYS A 271 -17.21 -2.06 -4.81
CA LYS A 271 -17.13 -1.20 -5.98
C LYS A 271 -18.12 -0.05 -5.96
N LYS A 272 -19.29 -0.25 -5.33
CA LYS A 272 -20.30 0.80 -5.13
C LYS A 272 -19.95 1.69 -3.94
N LEU A 273 -19.40 1.10 -2.88
CA LEU A 273 -19.06 1.80 -1.65
C LEU A 273 -17.77 2.64 -1.78
N ILE A 274 -16.70 2.07 -2.32
CA ILE A 274 -15.35 2.66 -2.34
C ILE A 274 -15.17 3.48 -3.62
N VAL A 275 -15.86 4.61 -3.65
CA VAL A 275 -15.81 5.60 -4.73
C VAL A 275 -15.18 6.89 -4.21
N PHE A 276 -14.05 7.27 -4.79
CA PHE A 276 -13.38 8.54 -4.51
C PHE A 276 -14.14 9.69 -5.15
N GLU A 277 -14.35 10.76 -4.38
CA GLU A 277 -14.73 12.07 -4.89
C GLU A 277 -13.46 12.89 -5.08
N LEU A 278 -13.10 13.16 -6.35
CA LEU A 278 -11.85 13.80 -6.75
C LEU A 278 -11.93 15.35 -6.74
N GLY A 279 -13.12 15.91 -6.47
CA GLY A 279 -13.41 17.35 -6.48
C GLY A 279 -13.42 18.01 -5.09
N GLU A 280 -13.76 19.30 -5.04
CA GLU A 280 -13.97 20.07 -3.80
C GLU A 280 -15.28 19.64 -3.13
N SER A 281 -15.26 18.56 -2.36
CA SER A 281 -16.36 18.13 -1.48
C SER A 281 -16.04 18.57 -0.05
N GLN A 282 -17.01 18.93 0.80
CA GLN A 282 -16.74 19.67 2.06
C GLN A 282 -16.31 18.81 3.27
N SER A 283 -16.12 17.49 3.17
CA SER A 283 -16.03 16.66 4.39
C SER A 283 -15.10 15.44 4.37
N SER A 284 -14.06 15.39 3.52
CA SER A 284 -13.10 14.27 3.55
C SER A 284 -11.69 14.73 3.93
N GLU A 285 -10.95 13.89 4.65
CA GLU A 285 -9.51 14.04 4.92
C GLU A 285 -8.70 14.13 3.62
N TRP A 286 -9.25 13.55 2.54
CA TRP A 286 -8.72 13.65 1.20
C TRP A 286 -8.85 15.04 0.56
N ASN A 287 -9.69 15.93 1.09
CA ASN A 287 -9.76 17.31 0.61
C ASN A 287 -8.41 18.02 0.71
N VAL A 288 -7.59 17.70 1.72
CA VAL A 288 -6.25 18.29 1.85
C VAL A 288 -5.32 17.85 0.71
N VAL A 289 -5.59 16.68 0.10
CA VAL A 289 -4.88 16.15 -1.05
C VAL A 289 -5.45 16.69 -2.36
N PHE A 290 -6.78 16.81 -2.48
CA PHE A 290 -7.48 17.20 -3.72
C PHE A 290 -7.63 18.72 -3.92
N THR A 291 -7.68 19.53 -2.87
CA THR A 291 -7.90 21.00 -2.96
C THR A 291 -6.84 21.77 -3.75
N ARG A 292 -5.65 21.18 -3.96
CA ARG A 292 -4.58 21.83 -4.74
C ARG A 292 -4.57 21.45 -6.22
N LYS A 293 -5.31 20.42 -6.65
CA LYS A 293 -5.29 19.91 -8.04
C LYS A 293 -6.70 19.52 -8.47
N LYS A 294 -7.19 20.05 -9.59
CA LYS A 294 -8.44 19.60 -10.23
C LYS A 294 -8.24 18.19 -10.83
N VAL A 295 -8.26 17.18 -9.96
CA VAL A 295 -8.09 15.77 -10.35
C VAL A 295 -9.39 15.28 -10.99
N THR A 296 -9.26 14.53 -12.06
CA THR A 296 -10.38 13.91 -12.79
C THR A 296 -10.00 12.49 -13.15
N SER A 297 -11.02 11.67 -13.40
CA SER A 297 -10.84 10.36 -13.99
C SER A 297 -11.31 10.36 -15.44
N ASN A 298 -10.58 9.73 -16.36
CA ASN A 298 -11.04 9.56 -17.75
C ASN A 298 -12.14 8.47 -17.88
N VAL A 299 -12.22 7.53 -16.94
CA VAL A 299 -13.28 6.50 -16.90
C VAL A 299 -14.51 6.98 -16.12
N GLY A 300 -14.31 7.75 -15.05
CA GLY A 300 -15.40 8.25 -14.20
C GLY A 300 -16.21 7.14 -13.52
N VAL A 301 -17.35 7.52 -12.92
CA VAL A 301 -18.40 6.59 -12.46
C VAL A 301 -19.74 7.06 -12.99
N ASN A 302 -20.43 6.22 -13.78
CA ASN A 302 -21.71 6.58 -14.42
C ASN A 302 -21.65 7.90 -15.23
N GLY A 303 -20.53 8.16 -15.90
CA GLY A 303 -20.27 9.40 -16.65
C GLY A 303 -19.79 10.59 -15.79
N ASP A 304 -19.76 10.46 -14.46
CA ASP A 304 -19.21 11.47 -13.57
C ASP A 304 -17.69 11.32 -13.45
N HIS A 305 -16.95 12.17 -14.17
CA HIS A 305 -15.48 12.20 -14.19
C HIS A 305 -14.85 12.81 -12.92
N SER A 306 -15.67 13.35 -12.00
CA SER A 306 -15.23 13.73 -10.66
C SER A 306 -15.18 12.56 -9.69
N LYS A 307 -15.67 11.38 -10.11
CA LYS A 307 -15.70 10.17 -9.30
C LYS A 307 -14.80 9.08 -9.83
N TYR A 308 -14.27 8.26 -8.93
CA TYR A 308 -13.43 7.13 -9.30
C TYR A 308 -13.64 5.92 -8.40
N ALA A 309 -14.14 4.82 -8.97
CA ALA A 309 -14.23 3.56 -8.26
C ALA A 309 -12.84 2.92 -8.12
N LEU A 310 -12.39 2.72 -6.88
CA LEU A 310 -11.08 2.11 -6.58
C LEU A 310 -11.07 0.60 -6.83
N VAL A 311 -12.19 -0.06 -6.56
CA VAL A 311 -12.36 -1.50 -6.80
C VAL A 311 -12.74 -1.69 -8.27
N LYS A 312 -11.91 -2.45 -8.99
CA LYS A 312 -12.05 -2.67 -10.44
C LYS A 312 -12.57 -4.08 -10.74
N GLU A 313 -11.67 -4.97 -11.17
CA GLU A 313 -11.99 -6.35 -11.53
C GLU A 313 -11.91 -7.30 -10.33
N ALA A 314 -11.06 -6.99 -9.34
CA ALA A 314 -10.82 -7.83 -8.16
C ALA A 314 -10.55 -9.32 -8.50
N ARG A 315 -9.68 -9.55 -9.49
CA ARG A 315 -9.32 -10.88 -10.00
C ARG A 315 -7.82 -11.10 -9.98
N ILE A 316 -7.42 -12.36 -9.84
CA ILE A 316 -6.05 -12.84 -9.98
C ILE A 316 -5.82 -13.21 -11.45
N GLY A 317 -4.63 -12.92 -11.98
CA GLY A 317 -4.24 -13.35 -13.32
C GLY A 317 -4.63 -12.40 -14.44
N SER A 318 -5.25 -11.25 -14.12
CA SER A 318 -5.57 -10.20 -15.10
C SER A 318 -4.33 -9.70 -15.85
N TRP A 319 -3.17 -9.83 -15.21
CA TRP A 319 -1.87 -9.48 -15.75
C TRP A 319 -1.48 -10.21 -17.05
N LYS A 320 -2.01 -11.43 -17.28
CA LYS A 320 -1.70 -12.23 -18.48
C LYS A 320 -2.10 -11.52 -19.79
N ASN A 321 -3.02 -10.57 -19.73
CA ASN A 321 -3.47 -9.77 -20.88
C ASN A 321 -2.57 -8.57 -21.21
N HIS A 322 -1.61 -8.23 -20.32
CA HIS A 322 -0.76 -7.04 -20.45
C HIS A 322 0.72 -7.39 -20.63
N PHE A 323 1.17 -8.49 -20.01
CA PHE A 323 2.58 -8.87 -20.03
C PHE A 323 2.96 -9.63 -21.30
N THR A 324 3.86 -9.05 -22.09
CA THR A 324 4.54 -9.77 -23.17
C THR A 324 5.63 -10.69 -22.60
N PRO A 325 6.08 -11.72 -23.36
CA PRO A 325 7.21 -12.57 -22.94
C PRO A 325 8.50 -11.77 -22.61
N GLU A 326 8.72 -10.65 -23.30
CA GLU A 326 9.85 -9.75 -23.04
C GLU A 326 9.75 -9.06 -21.69
N LEU A 327 8.60 -8.44 -21.38
CA LEU A 327 8.38 -7.78 -20.08
C LEU A 327 8.49 -8.77 -18.92
N LEU A 328 8.02 -9.99 -19.10
CA LEU A 328 8.18 -11.07 -18.12
C LEU A 328 9.65 -11.40 -17.87
N THR A 329 10.43 -11.57 -18.95
CA THR A 329 11.88 -11.84 -18.85
C THR A 329 12.61 -10.72 -18.11
N ARG A 330 12.23 -9.47 -18.35
CA ARG A 330 12.79 -8.29 -17.67
C ARG A 330 12.45 -8.26 -16.19
N LEU A 331 11.19 -8.55 -15.82
CA LEU A 331 10.77 -8.60 -14.43
C LEU A 331 11.48 -9.73 -13.67
N GLU A 332 11.60 -10.91 -14.29
CA GLU A 332 12.35 -12.02 -13.72
C GLU A 332 13.83 -11.71 -13.55
N LYS A 333 14.42 -10.96 -14.49
CA LYS A 333 15.80 -10.47 -14.35
C LYS A 333 15.92 -9.58 -13.11
N LYS A 334 15.01 -8.61 -12.93
CA LYS A 334 14.96 -7.77 -11.72
C LYS A 334 14.85 -8.63 -10.46
N ILE A 335 13.95 -9.62 -10.43
CA ILE A 335 13.78 -10.52 -9.29
C ILE A 335 15.08 -11.27 -8.98
N ARG A 336 15.77 -11.80 -9.98
CA ARG A 336 17.08 -12.46 -9.81
C ARG A 336 18.15 -11.51 -9.30
N GLU A 337 18.15 -10.25 -9.75
CA GLU A 337 19.10 -9.21 -9.32
C GLU A 337 18.91 -8.80 -7.85
N LEU A 338 17.74 -9.05 -7.26
CA LEU A 338 17.53 -8.88 -5.81
C LEU A 338 18.31 -9.90 -4.96
N GLY A 339 18.79 -11.00 -5.57
CA GLY A 339 19.41 -12.12 -4.88
C GLY A 339 18.37 -13.13 -4.38
N GLU A 340 18.52 -13.61 -3.15
CA GLU A 340 17.53 -14.48 -2.53
C GLU A 340 16.24 -13.69 -2.24
N ALA A 341 15.19 -13.98 -3.00
CA ALA A 341 13.85 -13.40 -2.85
C ALA A 341 12.84 -14.50 -2.48
N PRO A 342 12.94 -15.13 -1.30
CA PRO A 342 12.09 -16.27 -0.90
C PRO A 342 10.60 -15.91 -0.85
N PHE A 343 10.27 -14.62 -0.66
CA PHE A 343 8.88 -14.15 -0.74
C PHE A 343 8.24 -14.37 -2.12
N MET A 344 9.02 -14.59 -3.19
CA MET A 344 8.46 -14.92 -4.50
C MET A 344 7.84 -16.33 -4.53
N ASP A 345 8.22 -17.21 -3.61
CA ASP A 345 7.61 -18.54 -3.48
C ASP A 345 6.13 -18.48 -3.06
N LEU A 346 5.69 -17.35 -2.49
CA LEU A 346 4.28 -17.07 -2.22
C LEU A 346 3.40 -17.16 -3.47
N TRP A 347 3.97 -17.00 -4.66
CA TRP A 347 3.24 -16.91 -5.93
C TRP A 347 3.75 -17.89 -7.00
N LYS A 348 4.47 -18.92 -6.61
CA LYS A 348 5.00 -19.94 -7.55
C LYS A 348 3.90 -20.58 -8.42
N ASP A 349 2.71 -20.78 -7.86
CA ASP A 349 1.58 -21.43 -8.54
C ASP A 349 0.81 -20.48 -9.47
N ILE A 350 0.92 -19.16 -9.26
CA ILE A 350 0.27 -18.13 -10.10
C ILE A 350 1.07 -17.87 -11.36
N ARG A 351 2.39 -18.05 -11.26
CA ARG A 351 3.30 -17.86 -12.39
C ARG A 351 3.16 -18.95 -13.45
N ALA A 352 2.80 -20.17 -13.03
CA ALA A 352 2.48 -21.28 -13.93
C ALA A 352 1.28 -20.94 -14.85
#